data_AF-A0A840CNH4-F1
#
_entry.id   AF-A0A840CNH4-F1
#
_cell.length_a   1.000
_cell.length_b   1.000
_cell.length_c   1.000
_cell.angle_alpha   90.00
_cell.angle_beta   90.00
_cell.angle_gamma   90.00
#
_symmetry.space_group_name_H-M   'P 1'
#
loop_
_entity.id
_entity.type
_entity.pdbx_description
1 polymer ?
#
loop_
_entity_poly.entity_id
_entity_poly.type
_entity_poly.pdbx_seq_one_letter_code
_entity_poly.pdbx_strand_id
1 'polypeptide(L)'
;MENKKQFKLKILDSSTKESIIVTLDYSQLTSDRIRKAIPLCTKIITNGESQLLFVGDKNCKLELETLYNLASLIQSMLSDSMTWDIIDQIPPEEKQTEDLNGYLILNTDKQEGAID
;
A
#
# COMPACT_ATOMS: atom_id res chain seq x y z
N MET A 1 10.08 -23.50 -12.47
CA MET A 1 10.41 -22.16 -11.94
C MET A 1 9.15 -21.63 -11.29
N GLU A 2 9.14 -21.41 -9.98
CA GLU A 2 8.03 -20.70 -9.34
C GLU A 2 7.93 -19.29 -9.94
N ASN A 3 6.75 -18.89 -10.40
CA ASN A 3 6.50 -17.52 -10.82
C ASN A 3 6.59 -16.63 -9.58
N LYS A 4 7.72 -15.95 -9.39
CA LYS A 4 7.87 -14.93 -8.35
C LYS A 4 6.81 -13.86 -8.57
N LYS A 5 5.88 -13.76 -7.61
CA LYS A 5 4.85 -12.74 -7.59
C LYS A 5 5.33 -11.58 -6.73
N GLN A 6 5.66 -10.45 -7.36
CA GLN A 6 6.21 -9.27 -6.70
C GLN A 6 5.25 -8.08 -6.78
N PHE A 7 5.14 -7.35 -5.67
CA PHE A 7 4.33 -6.14 -5.54
C PHE A 7 5.22 -4.97 -5.14
N LYS A 8 5.41 -4.00 -6.03
CA LYS A 8 6.23 -2.81 -5.85
C LYS A 8 5.37 -1.67 -5.32
N LEU A 9 5.62 -1.25 -4.09
CA LEU A 9 4.88 -0.25 -3.34
C LEU A 9 5.77 0.97 -3.11
N LYS A 10 5.29 2.16 -3.48
CA LYS A 10 5.96 3.41 -3.13
C LYS A 10 5.34 3.92 -1.83
N ILE A 11 6.15 4.07 -0.81
CA ILE A 11 5.74 4.67 0.45
C ILE A 11 6.14 6.14 0.39
N LEU A 12 5.18 7.04 0.61
CA LEU A 12 5.35 8.49 0.59
C LEU A 12 4.90 9.04 1.93
N ASP A 13 5.76 9.82 2.60
CA ASP A 13 5.33 10.60 3.75
C ASP A 13 4.89 11.99 3.30
N SER A 14 3.60 12.29 3.48
CA SER A 14 3.03 13.57 3.04
C SER A 14 3.63 14.77 3.78
N SER A 15 4.12 14.57 5.00
CA SER A 15 4.66 15.62 5.86
C SER A 15 6.10 16.00 5.51
N THR A 16 6.94 15.03 5.15
CA THR A 16 8.36 15.25 4.81
C THR A 16 8.62 15.30 3.31
N LYS A 17 7.66 14.83 2.49
CA LYS A 17 7.82 14.58 1.04
C LYS A 17 8.89 13.54 0.69
N GLU A 18 9.40 12.82 1.69
CA GLU A 18 10.32 11.71 1.46
C GLU A 18 9.57 10.49 0.94
N SER A 19 10.25 9.69 0.11
CA SER A 19 9.67 8.44 -0.39
C SER A 19 10.69 7.32 -0.49
N ILE A 20 10.19 6.10 -0.36
CA ILE A 20 10.93 4.86 -0.54
C ILE A 20 10.12 3.90 -1.38
N ILE A 21 10.79 3.10 -2.20
CA ILE A 21 10.15 2.01 -2.95
C ILE A 21 10.51 0.69 -2.28
N VAL A 22 9.48 -0.08 -1.95
CA VAL A 22 9.60 -1.42 -1.35
C VAL A 22 9.02 -2.45 -2.30
N THR A 23 9.71 -3.56 -2.49
CA THR A 23 9.21 -4.70 -3.27
C THR A 23 8.87 -5.83 -2.32
N LEU A 24 7.60 -6.24 -2.32
CA LEU A 24 7.06 -7.33 -1.53
C LEU A 24 6.95 -8.60 -2.38
N ASP A 25 7.53 -9.71 -1.92
CA ASP A 25 7.24 -11.02 -2.49
C ASP A 25 5.96 -11.58 -1.85
N TYR A 26 4.91 -11.72 -2.67
CA TYR A 26 3.60 -12.21 -2.23
C TYR A 26 3.28 -13.61 -2.77
N SER A 27 4.28 -14.35 -3.26
CA SER A 27 4.10 -15.69 -3.84
C SER A 27 3.43 -16.68 -2.87
N GLN A 28 3.53 -16.41 -1.57
CA GLN A 28 2.97 -17.24 -0.49
C GLN A 28 1.92 -16.47 0.34
N LEU A 29 1.35 -15.39 -0.19
CA LEU A 29 0.41 -14.57 0.56
C LEU A 29 -0.99 -15.23 0.58
N THR A 30 -1.34 -15.82 1.73
CA THR A 30 -2.66 -16.41 1.98
C THR A 30 -3.24 -15.86 3.28
N SER A 31 -4.57 -15.93 3.42
CA SER A 31 -5.29 -15.46 4.60
C SER A 31 -4.78 -16.11 5.90
N ASP A 32 -4.50 -17.42 5.90
CA ASP A 32 -3.94 -18.14 7.05
C ASP A 32 -2.53 -17.68 7.41
N ARG A 33 -1.68 -17.41 6.42
CA ARG A 33 -0.32 -16.90 6.65
C ARG A 33 -0.37 -15.46 7.19
N ILE A 34 -1.29 -14.65 6.71
CA ILE A 34 -1.50 -13.28 7.23
C ILE A 34 -1.91 -13.32 8.70
N ARG A 35 -2.90 -14.13 9.07
CA ARG A 35 -3.33 -14.27 10.47
C ARG A 35 -2.19 -14.65 11.40
N LYS A 36 -1.23 -15.45 10.92
CA LYS A 36 -0.02 -15.83 11.66
C LYS A 36 1.05 -14.74 11.66
N ALA A 37 1.11 -13.91 10.62
CA ALA A 37 2.12 -12.86 10.47
C ALA A 37 1.76 -11.57 11.22
N ILE A 38 0.47 -11.22 11.30
CA ILE A 38 -0.02 -9.98 11.96
C ILE A 38 0.58 -9.81 13.38
N PRO A 39 0.60 -10.83 14.26
CA PRO A 39 1.18 -10.69 15.60
C PRO A 39 2.70 -10.44 15.60
N LEU A 40 3.38 -10.68 14.49
CA LEU A 40 4.84 -10.53 14.32
C LEU A 40 5.21 -9.22 13.63
N CYS A 41 4.25 -8.44 13.15
CA CYS A 41 4.52 -7.20 12.44
C CYS A 41 5.01 -6.10 13.39
N THR A 42 6.14 -5.49 13.04
CA THR A 42 6.60 -4.24 13.66
C THR A 42 5.62 -3.12 13.32
N LYS A 43 5.32 -2.27 14.31
CA LYS A 43 4.46 -1.09 14.12
C LYS A 43 5.26 0.10 13.56
N ILE A 44 4.73 0.72 12.52
CA ILE A 44 5.10 2.02 11.98
C ILE A 44 4.22 3.05 12.68
N ILE A 45 4.85 4.02 13.34
CA ILE A 45 4.14 5.11 14.00
C ILE A 45 3.89 6.22 12.97
N THR A 46 2.61 6.54 12.78
CA THR A 46 2.13 7.65 11.95
C THR A 46 1.56 8.75 12.85
N ASN A 47 1.52 9.97 12.34
CA ASN A 47 0.97 11.17 13.02
C ASN A 47 -0.38 11.60 12.41
N GLY A 48 -1.00 10.74 11.60
CA GLY A 48 -2.19 11.06 10.83
C GLY A 48 -2.72 9.83 10.09
N GLU A 49 -3.79 10.02 9.33
CA GLU A 49 -4.37 8.93 8.55
C GLU A 49 -3.39 8.44 7.47
N SER A 50 -3.57 7.20 7.05
CA SER A 50 -2.80 6.61 5.96
C SER A 50 -3.73 6.12 4.86
N GLN A 51 -3.25 6.18 3.62
CA GLN A 51 -4.01 5.74 2.46
C GLN A 51 -3.17 4.80 1.60
N LEU A 52 -3.71 3.61 1.31
CA LEU A 52 -3.11 2.63 0.42
C LEU A 52 -3.85 2.62 -0.92
N LEU A 53 -3.17 2.98 -2.00
CA LEU A 53 -3.74 3.02 -3.34
C LEU A 53 -3.13 1.91 -4.19
N PHE A 54 -3.94 0.96 -4.63
CA PHE A 54 -3.52 -0.06 -5.60
C PHE A 54 -3.70 0.46 -7.02
N VAL A 55 -2.70 0.25 -7.89
CA VAL A 55 -2.79 0.63 -9.29
C VAL A 55 -3.43 -0.52 -10.08
N GLY A 56 -4.68 -0.31 -10.48
CA GLY A 56 -5.44 -1.17 -11.38
C GLY A 56 -5.16 -0.86 -12.85
N ASP A 57 -3.92 -1.01 -13.31
CA ASP A 57 -3.64 -0.95 -14.75
C ASP A 57 -4.27 -2.18 -15.46
N LYS A 58 -4.55 -2.08 -16.76
CA LYS A 58 -5.05 -3.18 -17.60
C LYS A 58 -4.17 -4.44 -17.57
N ASN A 59 -2.91 -4.29 -17.16
CA ASN A 59 -1.95 -5.37 -16.99
C ASN A 59 -1.85 -5.90 -15.55
N CYS A 60 -2.62 -5.33 -14.61
CA CYS A 60 -2.61 -5.74 -13.22
C CYS A 60 -3.16 -7.17 -13.09
N LYS A 61 -2.30 -8.09 -12.63
CA LYS A 61 -2.63 -9.52 -12.44
C LYS A 61 -3.00 -9.84 -10.99
N LEU A 62 -3.21 -8.85 -10.15
CA LEU A 62 -3.53 -9.06 -8.74
C LEU A 62 -4.99 -9.51 -8.63
N GLU A 63 -5.18 -10.70 -8.09
CA GLU A 63 -6.50 -11.19 -7.73
C GLU A 63 -7.05 -10.40 -6.54
N LEU A 64 -8.36 -10.24 -6.48
CA LEU A 64 -9.02 -9.47 -5.44
C LEU A 64 -8.68 -9.96 -4.03
N GLU A 65 -8.62 -11.28 -3.82
CA GLU A 65 -8.19 -11.87 -2.54
C GLU A 65 -6.77 -11.42 -2.16
N THR A 66 -5.86 -11.36 -3.14
CA THR A 66 -4.48 -10.90 -2.91
C THR A 66 -4.45 -9.43 -2.47
N LEU A 67 -5.29 -8.58 -3.06
CA LEU A 67 -5.40 -7.16 -2.67
C LEU A 67 -5.86 -7.01 -1.22
N TYR A 68 -6.94 -7.70 -0.83
CA TYR A 68 -7.43 -7.69 0.57
C TYR A 68 -6.36 -8.19 1.54
N ASN A 69 -5.64 -9.23 1.14
CA ASN A 69 -4.57 -9.83 1.92
C ASN A 69 -3.39 -8.86 2.12
N LEU A 70 -2.97 -8.15 1.06
CA LEU A 70 -1.94 -7.10 1.14
C LEU A 70 -2.41 -5.93 2.02
N ALA A 71 -3.63 -5.44 1.82
CA ALA A 71 -4.19 -4.35 2.60
C ALA A 71 -4.25 -4.70 4.09
N SER A 72 -4.68 -5.91 4.43
CA SER A 72 -4.73 -6.39 5.82
C SER A 72 -3.33 -6.47 6.45
N LEU A 73 -2.35 -6.97 5.70
CA LEU A 73 -0.97 -7.03 6.16
C LEU A 73 -0.39 -5.63 6.42
N ILE A 74 -0.55 -4.70 5.47
CA ILE A 74 -0.05 -3.32 5.60
C ILE A 74 -0.76 -2.59 6.75
N GLN A 75 -2.09 -2.68 6.85
CA GLN A 75 -2.86 -2.11 7.95
C GLN A 75 -2.36 -2.62 9.31
N SER A 76 -1.97 -3.90 9.40
CA SER A 76 -1.45 -4.45 10.65
C SER A 76 -0.12 -3.84 11.08
N MET A 77 0.66 -3.29 10.15
CA MET A 77 1.92 -2.60 10.42
C MET A 77 1.71 -1.15 10.84
N LEU A 78 0.58 -0.51 10.55
CA LEU A 78 0.36 0.90 10.89
C LEU A 78 -0.19 1.07 12.32
N SER A 79 0.16 2.19 12.97
CA SER A 79 -0.40 2.55 14.29
C SER A 79 -1.83 3.08 14.18
N ASP A 80 -2.15 3.77 13.08
CA ASP A 80 -3.44 4.42 12.85
C ASP A 80 -4.31 3.66 11.83
N SER A 81 -5.54 4.16 11.65
CA SER A 81 -6.45 3.68 10.61
C SER A 81 -5.90 3.99 9.21
N MET A 82 -6.03 3.00 8.32
CA MET A 82 -5.67 3.13 6.91
C MET A 82 -6.91 2.85 6.05
N THR A 83 -7.17 3.75 5.10
CA THR A 83 -8.13 3.48 4.02
C THR A 83 -7.38 2.90 2.82
N TRP A 84 -8.07 2.15 1.97
CA TRP A 84 -7.47 1.70 0.72
C TRP A 84 -8.45 1.74 -0.43
N ASP A 85 -7.93 1.97 -1.63
CA ASP A 85 -8.71 2.04 -2.87
C ASP A 85 -7.90 1.54 -4.07
N ILE A 86 -8.56 1.32 -5.21
CA ILE A 86 -7.94 0.97 -6.49
C ILE A 86 -8.07 2.17 -7.43
N ILE A 87 -6.94 2.63 -7.96
CA ILE A 87 -6.86 3.72 -8.94
C ILE A 87 -6.54 3.19 -10.33
N ASP A 88 -7.12 3.79 -11.37
CA ASP A 88 -6.93 3.33 -12.76
C ASP A 88 -5.49 3.49 -13.26
N GLN A 89 -4.79 4.55 -12.85
CA GLN A 89 -3.50 4.92 -13.42
C GLN A 89 -2.56 5.51 -12.36
N ILE A 90 -1.25 5.26 -12.56
CA ILE A 90 -0.17 5.97 -11.89
C ILE A 90 -0.27 7.47 -12.20
N PRO A 91 -0.21 8.37 -11.20
CA PRO A 91 -0.13 9.81 -11.41
C PRO A 91 0.94 10.19 -12.46
N PRO A 92 0.68 11.17 -13.34
CA PRO A 92 1.60 11.53 -14.42
C PRO A 92 3.04 11.79 -13.99
N GLU A 93 3.20 12.38 -12.80
CA GLU A 93 4.49 12.74 -12.18
C GLU A 93 5.33 11.51 -11.83
N GLU A 94 4.67 10.36 -11.63
CA GLU A 94 5.27 9.10 -11.18
C GLU A 94 5.43 8.08 -12.32
N LYS A 95 5.01 8.43 -13.55
CA LYS A 95 5.08 7.54 -14.74
C LYS A 95 6.49 7.10 -15.10
N GLN A 96 7.52 7.77 -14.58
CA GLN A 96 8.93 7.39 -14.76
C GLN A 96 9.28 6.12 -13.97
N THR A 97 8.47 5.74 -12.98
CA THR A 97 8.63 4.51 -12.21
C THR A 97 7.90 3.38 -12.92
N GLU A 98 8.51 2.87 -14.00
CA GLU A 98 8.02 1.65 -14.66
C GLU A 98 7.97 0.53 -13.59
N ASP A 99 6.83 -0.18 -13.55
CA ASP A 99 6.50 -1.29 -12.63
C ASP A 99 5.97 -0.97 -11.22
N LEU A 100 5.50 0.25 -10.94
CA LEU A 100 4.84 0.51 -9.65
C LEU A 100 3.44 -0.13 -9.59
N ASN A 101 3.12 -0.81 -8.49
CA ASN A 101 1.82 -1.46 -8.28
C ASN A 101 0.92 -0.74 -7.28
N GLY A 102 1.44 0.25 -6.55
CA GLY A 102 0.64 1.03 -5.59
C GLY A 102 1.43 2.06 -4.81
N TYR A 103 0.70 2.82 -4.01
CA TYR A 103 1.19 3.84 -3.09
C TYR A 103 0.70 3.57 -1.68
N LEU A 104 1.58 3.75 -0.69
CA LEU A 104 1.17 3.94 0.69
C LEU A 104 1.53 5.39 1.06
N ILE A 105 0.50 6.21 1.21
CA ILE A 105 0.63 7.61 1.59
C ILE A 105 0.45 7.67 3.10
N LEU A 106 1.49 8.07 3.81
CA LEU A 106 1.48 8.26 5.25
C LEU A 106 1.15 9.71 5.60
N ASN A 107 0.57 9.89 6.77
CA ASN A 107 0.27 11.20 7.36
C ASN A 107 -0.55 12.08 6.41
N THR A 108 -1.57 11.51 5.77
CA THR A 108 -2.50 12.29 4.95
C THR A 108 -3.20 13.28 5.86
N ASP A 109 -3.19 14.56 5.49
CA ASP A 109 -3.96 15.58 6.19
C ASP A 109 -5.42 15.15 6.21
N LYS A 110 -6.04 15.13 7.39
CA LYS A 110 -7.50 15.23 7.44
C LYS A 110 -7.81 16.53 6.73
N GLN A 111 -8.63 16.50 5.69
CA GLN A 111 -9.28 17.73 5.24
C GLN A 111 -10.11 18.23 6.43
N GLU A 112 -9.53 19.11 7.25
CA GLU A 112 -10.31 19.99 8.09
C GLU A 112 -11.24 20.70 7.14
N GLY A 113 -12.54 20.43 7.29
CA GLY A 113 -13.56 21.05 6.49
C GLY A 113 -13.31 22.54 6.44
N ALA A 114 -13.29 23.10 5.23
CA ALA A 114 -13.47 24.52 5.04
C ALA A 114 -14.70 24.92 5.84
N ILE A 115 -14.49 25.62 6.96
CA ILE A 115 -15.55 26.34 7.64
C ILE A 115 -15.77 27.59 6.78
N ASP A 116 -16.98 27.71 6.24
CA ASP A 116 -17.51 28.82 5.46
C ASP A 116 -17.14 30.21 6.02
#